data_AF-A0A3D4S7J6-F1
#
_entry.id   AF-A0A3D4S7J6-F1
#
_cell.length_a   1.000
_cell.length_b   1.000
_cell.length_c   1.000
_cell.angle_alpha   90.00
_cell.angle_beta   90.00
_cell.angle_gamma   90.00
#
_symmetry.space_group_name_H-M   'P 1'
#
loop_
_entity.id
_entity.type
_entity.pdbx_description
1 polymer ?
#
loop_
_entity_poly.entity_id
_entity_poly.type
_entity_poly.pdbx_seq_one_letter_code
_entity_poly.pdbx_strand_id
1 'polypeptide(L)'
;MKNFTKKIKRKSILVLLSLFTVFFLLSVTFTMSKYVIEKQAGTLTLNITGAATLLPGLQFRNTLGDSVTEVVFGRKEAYEQEIVGIEPKNVGVKKEDKIELYADGTKAYILSNRKIYANPNSFQMFYNLKNLTTVYFSNFDTGIVTDMSYMFFGCDKLTDINVSSWNTERVKTMRYLFYGCSSLTSLDLSRWNTAKVENLDGVFYGCKGLTSLDVSEWNTSAVTNIGVAFYNCSSLTSLDVSKWDTSAVTNMHYIFFGCSSLTSLDLSRWNIKGVKKLEGLFHECKSLESLDLSGWNPANAITMFKMFDGCEKLASLDLSGWNTANVTDMNDMFLDCKMLTSLDLSGWNTANVTNMKFMFRECVSLTTLDLSGWNPAKAENLHGVFYNCSSLTSLDLSEWNTSAVTDIGLAFFNCSSLTSLNLAGWKIAGITNLEKTFYYCSSLTSLDLSGWNTSNVTNMNSTFYGCKKLTSLDLSGWNTANVTNMLCMFRECGSLTSLDVSRWDTANVTNMQLMFRDCGKLTGIDVSEWNTSSVTNMYCMFYNCSSLTALDLSGWNTAKVTNMSHMFHNCGGLVSIYVGSGWNTDEVSSSGNMFTLCKNLSGGEGTAYDDAYTDKAYARIDGGTANPGYFTDIADKP
;
A
#
# COMPACT_ATOMS: atom_id res chain seq x y z
N MET A 1 73.50 -44.46 -50.65
CA MET A 1 73.66 -45.67 -49.81
C MET A 1 72.27 -46.24 -49.58
N LYS A 2 71.87 -47.19 -50.41
CA LYS A 2 71.93 -48.65 -50.18
C LYS A 2 70.73 -49.14 -49.36
N ASN A 3 69.83 -49.84 -50.08
CA ASN A 3 68.91 -50.90 -49.65
C ASN A 3 67.71 -50.42 -48.78
N PHE A 4 66.44 -50.68 -49.08
CA PHE A 4 65.83 -51.94 -49.52
C PHE A 4 64.46 -51.67 -50.23
N THR A 5 64.32 -52.24 -51.42
CA THR A 5 63.13 -52.93 -52.02
C THR A 5 61.99 -53.31 -51.04
N LYS A 6 60.69 -53.44 -51.36
CA LYS A 6 59.90 -53.63 -52.60
C LYS A 6 58.40 -53.61 -52.20
N LYS A 7 57.53 -53.17 -53.13
CA LYS A 7 56.13 -53.60 -53.34
C LYS A 7 55.23 -53.86 -52.10
N ILE A 8 54.22 -53.01 -51.90
CA ILE A 8 52.81 -53.45 -51.81
C ILE A 8 51.90 -52.39 -52.45
N LYS A 9 50.97 -52.91 -53.25
CA LYS A 9 49.91 -52.31 -54.08
C LYS A 9 49.29 -51.00 -53.54
N ARG A 10 49.42 -49.89 -54.29
CA ARG A 10 48.52 -48.71 -54.20
C ARG A 10 47.41 -48.76 -55.26
N LYS A 11 46.76 -49.91 -55.43
CA LYS A 11 45.39 -49.97 -55.99
C LYS A 11 44.32 -49.63 -54.93
N SER A 12 44.76 -49.33 -53.71
CA SER A 12 43.91 -48.98 -52.56
C SER A 12 44.00 -47.51 -52.15
N ILE A 13 44.76 -46.66 -52.86
CA ILE A 13 44.90 -45.23 -52.51
C ILE A 13 44.14 -44.29 -53.44
N LEU A 14 43.87 -44.69 -54.69
CA LEU A 14 42.87 -43.97 -55.50
C LEU A 14 41.43 -44.21 -55.00
N VAL A 15 41.14 -45.40 -54.45
CA VAL A 15 39.84 -45.72 -53.85
C VAL A 15 39.68 -45.04 -52.47
N LEU A 16 40.77 -44.84 -51.72
CA LEU A 16 40.73 -44.06 -50.48
C LEU A 16 40.61 -42.56 -50.73
N LEU A 17 41.27 -42.00 -51.77
CA LEU A 17 41.11 -40.60 -52.12
C LEU A 17 39.70 -40.30 -52.66
N SER A 18 39.10 -41.21 -53.43
CA SER A 18 37.71 -41.03 -53.89
C SER A 18 36.70 -41.18 -52.74
N LEU A 19 36.95 -42.06 -51.76
CA LEU A 19 36.11 -42.15 -50.56
C LEU A 19 36.27 -40.93 -49.64
N PHE A 20 37.47 -40.33 -49.53
CA PHE A 20 37.66 -39.12 -48.73
C PHE A 20 37.03 -37.89 -49.36
N THR A 21 37.05 -37.75 -50.68
CA THR A 21 36.29 -36.69 -51.37
C THR A 21 34.78 -36.90 -51.26
N VAL A 22 34.29 -38.14 -51.29
CA VAL A 22 32.84 -38.42 -51.12
C VAL A 22 32.40 -38.26 -49.66
N PHE A 23 33.25 -38.59 -48.67
CA PHE A 23 32.93 -38.32 -47.25
C PHE A 23 33.05 -36.83 -46.89
N PHE A 24 33.95 -36.08 -47.54
CA PHE A 24 34.04 -34.62 -47.37
C PHE A 24 32.90 -33.91 -48.10
N LEU A 25 32.46 -34.38 -49.28
CA LEU A 25 31.25 -33.88 -49.92
C LEU A 25 29.96 -34.33 -49.21
N LEU A 26 29.90 -35.52 -48.58
CA LEU A 26 28.77 -35.93 -47.74
C LEU A 26 28.75 -35.20 -46.40
N SER A 27 29.89 -34.95 -45.76
CA SER A 27 29.92 -34.18 -44.51
C SER A 27 29.64 -32.71 -44.78
N VAL A 28 30.08 -32.13 -45.90
CA VAL A 28 29.73 -30.77 -46.29
C VAL A 28 28.26 -30.67 -46.73
N THR A 29 27.66 -31.69 -47.35
CA THR A 29 26.20 -31.67 -47.66
C THR A 29 25.29 -31.99 -46.46
N PHE A 30 25.73 -32.79 -45.48
CA PHE A 30 25.00 -33.00 -44.23
C PHE A 30 25.18 -31.84 -43.22
N THR A 31 26.27 -31.09 -43.31
CA THR A 31 26.47 -29.90 -42.48
C THR A 31 25.85 -28.66 -43.11
N MET A 32 25.69 -28.60 -44.44
CA MET A 32 25.04 -27.49 -45.15
C MET A 32 23.50 -27.56 -45.19
N SER A 33 22.85 -28.69 -44.85
CA SER A 33 21.39 -28.71 -44.65
C SER A 33 20.93 -28.25 -43.26
N LYS A 34 21.88 -27.98 -42.35
CA LYS A 34 21.63 -27.43 -41.01
C LYS A 34 22.14 -25.98 -40.82
N TYR A 35 22.80 -25.40 -41.82
CA TYR A 35 23.53 -24.13 -41.71
C TYR A 35 23.29 -23.15 -42.86
N VAL A 36 22.11 -23.14 -43.49
CA VAL A 36 21.62 -21.93 -44.18
C VAL A 36 20.98 -21.02 -43.12
N ILE A 37 21.84 -20.50 -42.25
CA ILE A 37 21.57 -19.41 -41.31
C ILE A 37 22.52 -18.29 -41.74
N GLU A 38 22.14 -17.55 -42.78
CA GLU A 38 22.79 -16.28 -43.11
C GLU A 38 22.00 -15.14 -42.47
N LYS A 39 22.53 -14.72 -41.32
CA LYS A 39 22.69 -13.34 -40.84
C LYS A 39 22.16 -12.24 -41.78
N GLN A 40 20.87 -11.93 -41.67
CA GLN A 40 20.34 -10.59 -41.92
C GLN A 40 19.32 -10.23 -40.84
N ALA A 41 19.35 -8.97 -40.41
CA ALA A 41 18.52 -8.41 -39.37
C ALA A 41 17.02 -8.69 -39.59
N GLY A 42 16.30 -8.95 -38.50
CA GLY A 42 14.89 -8.59 -38.37
C GLY A 42 13.82 -9.49 -38.99
N THR A 43 14.10 -10.33 -39.98
CA THR A 43 13.05 -11.13 -40.63
C THR A 43 13.57 -12.51 -41.06
N LEU A 44 13.47 -13.48 -40.14
CA LEU A 44 13.43 -14.90 -40.51
C LEU A 44 12.00 -15.21 -40.96
N THR A 45 11.69 -14.88 -42.22
CA THR A 45 10.62 -15.59 -42.93
C THR A 45 11.06 -17.03 -43.07
N LEU A 46 10.56 -17.89 -42.18
CA LEU A 46 10.56 -19.31 -42.43
C LEU A 46 9.88 -19.51 -43.78
N ASN A 47 10.61 -20.06 -44.75
CA ASN A 47 9.99 -20.68 -45.91
C ASN A 47 9.10 -21.80 -45.36
N ILE A 48 7.83 -21.48 -45.11
CA ILE A 48 6.77 -22.45 -44.91
C ILE A 48 6.66 -23.14 -46.28
N THR A 49 7.47 -24.16 -46.51
CA THR A 49 7.27 -25.05 -47.65
C THR A 49 5.86 -25.62 -47.53
N GLY A 50 5.21 -25.93 -48.65
CA GLY A 50 3.78 -26.28 -48.75
C GLY A 50 3.31 -27.53 -47.98
N ALA A 51 4.07 -28.00 -46.99
CA ALA A 51 3.78 -29.12 -46.12
C ALA A 51 3.15 -28.75 -44.76
N ALA A 52 3.27 -27.51 -44.26
CA ALA A 52 2.82 -27.11 -42.92
C ALA A 52 1.47 -26.37 -42.90
N THR A 53 0.60 -26.73 -41.95
CA THR A 53 -0.74 -26.14 -41.78
C THR A 53 -0.76 -25.16 -40.62
N LEU A 54 -0.76 -23.86 -40.93
CA LEU A 54 -0.80 -22.79 -39.94
C LEU A 54 -2.23 -22.51 -39.46
N LEU A 55 -2.44 -22.44 -38.14
CA LEU A 55 -3.68 -21.92 -37.59
C LEU A 55 -3.75 -20.40 -37.88
N PRO A 56 -4.79 -19.89 -38.55
CA PRO A 56 -4.99 -18.46 -38.62
C PRO A 56 -5.10 -17.91 -37.19
N GLY A 57 -4.74 -16.65 -36.95
CA GLY A 57 -4.80 -16.00 -35.63
C GLY A 57 -6.25 -15.78 -35.15
N LEU A 58 -7.02 -16.85 -35.10
CA LEU A 58 -8.41 -16.90 -34.68
C LEU A 58 -8.48 -16.69 -33.18
N GLN A 59 -9.33 -15.76 -32.79
CA GLN A 59 -9.77 -15.60 -31.42
C GLN A 59 -10.97 -16.52 -31.21
N PHE A 60 -10.76 -17.64 -30.51
CA PHE A 60 -11.79 -18.67 -30.37
C PHE A 60 -13.05 -18.15 -29.71
N ARG A 61 -12.97 -17.15 -28.83
CA ARG A 61 -14.17 -16.55 -28.23
C ARG A 61 -15.19 -16.09 -29.26
N ASN A 62 -14.73 -15.46 -30.35
CA ASN A 62 -15.63 -14.99 -31.41
C ASN A 62 -16.22 -16.13 -32.25
N THR A 63 -15.60 -17.31 -32.22
CA THR A 63 -15.97 -18.46 -33.06
C THR A 63 -16.76 -19.53 -32.30
N LEU A 64 -16.42 -19.76 -31.03
CA LEU A 64 -16.95 -20.81 -30.16
C LEU A 64 -18.07 -20.31 -29.25
N GLY A 65 -18.04 -19.04 -28.85
CA GLY A 65 -18.95 -18.48 -27.85
C GLY A 65 -18.64 -18.93 -26.42
N ASP A 66 -19.42 -18.43 -25.46
CA ASP A 66 -19.15 -18.58 -24.02
C ASP A 66 -19.59 -19.94 -23.43
N SER A 67 -20.27 -20.80 -24.20
CA SER A 67 -20.74 -22.12 -23.71
C SER A 67 -19.64 -23.19 -23.66
N VAL A 68 -18.52 -22.97 -24.35
CA VAL A 68 -17.45 -23.97 -24.47
C VAL A 68 -16.68 -24.12 -23.16
N THR A 69 -16.60 -25.36 -22.70
CA THR A 69 -15.85 -25.78 -21.51
C THR A 69 -14.59 -26.57 -21.87
N GLU A 70 -14.54 -27.21 -23.03
CA GLU A 70 -13.42 -28.07 -23.43
C GLU A 70 -13.01 -27.80 -24.88
N VAL A 71 -11.69 -27.70 -25.12
CA VAL A 71 -11.12 -27.55 -26.45
C VAL A 71 -10.07 -28.62 -26.72
N VAL A 72 -10.14 -29.27 -27.88
CA VAL A 72 -9.25 -30.37 -28.28
C VAL A 72 -8.52 -30.02 -29.58
N PHE A 73 -7.19 -30.05 -29.59
CA PHE A 73 -6.36 -30.03 -30.80
C PHE A 73 -5.90 -31.43 -31.12
N GLY A 74 -6.34 -31.99 -32.26
CA GLY A 74 -6.17 -33.40 -32.56
C GLY A 74 -5.87 -33.73 -34.01
N ARG A 75 -5.49 -34.98 -34.24
CA ARG A 75 -5.50 -35.61 -35.57
C ARG A 75 -6.93 -36.02 -35.88
N LYS A 76 -7.45 -35.71 -37.07
CA LYS A 76 -8.86 -35.99 -37.40
C LYS A 76 -9.23 -37.47 -37.23
N GLU A 77 -8.33 -38.36 -37.67
CA GLU A 77 -8.46 -39.82 -37.55
C GLU A 77 -8.67 -40.32 -36.10
N ALA A 78 -8.23 -39.56 -35.09
CA ALA A 78 -8.34 -39.94 -33.69
C ALA A 78 -9.68 -39.55 -33.05
N TYR A 79 -10.50 -38.73 -33.71
CA TYR A 79 -11.74 -38.16 -33.17
C TYR A 79 -12.95 -38.34 -34.10
N GLU A 80 -12.89 -39.30 -35.04
CA GLU A 80 -13.93 -39.47 -36.07
C GLU A 80 -15.30 -39.84 -35.49
N GLN A 81 -15.34 -40.56 -34.36
CA GLN A 81 -16.58 -40.97 -33.71
C GLN A 81 -17.24 -39.82 -32.94
N GLU A 82 -16.43 -38.95 -32.35
CA GLU A 82 -16.85 -37.80 -31.55
C GLU A 82 -17.42 -36.66 -32.41
N ILE A 83 -17.06 -36.62 -33.69
CA ILE A 83 -17.51 -35.57 -34.62
C ILE A 83 -18.66 -36.01 -35.54
N VAL A 84 -19.19 -37.23 -35.37
CA VAL A 84 -20.29 -37.75 -36.19
C VAL A 84 -21.52 -36.85 -36.06
N GLY A 85 -22.02 -36.35 -37.19
CA GLY A 85 -23.22 -35.50 -37.24
C GLY A 85 -22.98 -34.02 -36.94
N ILE A 86 -21.74 -33.60 -36.70
CA ILE A 86 -21.37 -32.19 -36.53
C ILE A 86 -20.83 -31.63 -37.85
N GLU A 87 -21.41 -30.54 -38.34
CA GLU A 87 -20.88 -29.86 -39.53
C GLU A 87 -19.59 -29.08 -39.20
N PRO A 88 -18.47 -29.34 -39.90
CA PRO A 88 -17.24 -28.61 -39.68
C PRO A 88 -17.32 -27.18 -40.22
N LYS A 89 -16.81 -26.23 -39.44
CA LYS A 89 -16.50 -24.87 -39.89
C LYS A 89 -15.05 -24.81 -40.36
N ASN A 90 -14.83 -24.47 -41.63
CA ASN A 90 -13.49 -24.30 -42.17
C ASN A 90 -12.84 -23.04 -41.58
N VAL A 91 -11.71 -23.21 -40.90
CA VAL A 91 -10.94 -22.10 -40.32
C VAL A 91 -9.81 -21.64 -41.26
N GLY A 92 -10.14 -21.34 -42.52
CA GLY A 92 -9.33 -20.41 -43.35
C GLY A 92 -8.02 -20.91 -44.01
N VAL A 93 -7.77 -22.22 -44.15
CA VAL A 93 -6.57 -22.73 -44.88
C VAL A 93 -6.88 -23.04 -46.36
N LYS A 94 -6.01 -22.61 -47.31
CA LYS A 94 -6.13 -22.94 -48.74
C LYS A 94 -5.48 -24.29 -49.09
N LYS A 95 -6.25 -25.11 -49.83
CA LYS A 95 -5.97 -26.38 -50.53
C LYS A 95 -5.48 -27.59 -49.71
N GLU A 96 -6.24 -28.67 -49.86
CA GLU A 96 -6.03 -30.09 -49.49
C GLU A 96 -5.77 -30.45 -48.01
N ASP A 97 -5.19 -29.58 -47.18
CA ASP A 97 -4.87 -29.86 -45.77
C ASP A 97 -5.54 -28.88 -44.79
N LYS A 98 -6.87 -28.91 -44.74
CA LYS A 98 -7.65 -27.96 -43.93
C LYS A 98 -7.50 -28.24 -42.43
N ILE A 99 -7.58 -27.17 -41.64
CA ILE A 99 -7.94 -27.23 -40.22
C ILE A 99 -9.45 -27.06 -40.15
N GLU A 100 -10.12 -27.98 -39.47
CA GLU A 100 -11.58 -28.00 -39.33
C GLU A 100 -11.93 -27.81 -37.86
N LEU A 101 -12.93 -26.94 -37.62
CA LEU A 101 -13.49 -26.72 -36.29
C LEU A 101 -14.86 -27.39 -36.21
N TYR A 102 -15.01 -28.30 -35.25
CA TYR A 102 -16.28 -28.92 -34.88
C TYR A 102 -16.67 -28.40 -33.51
N ALA A 103 -17.88 -27.85 -33.36
CA ALA A 103 -18.38 -27.35 -32.08
C ALA A 103 -19.67 -28.10 -31.72
N ASP A 104 -19.68 -28.76 -30.57
CA ASP A 104 -20.78 -29.53 -30.01
C ASP A 104 -21.13 -29.01 -28.61
N GLY A 105 -22.08 -28.07 -28.53
CA GLY A 105 -22.54 -27.51 -27.26
C GLY A 105 -21.41 -26.89 -26.41
N THR A 106 -20.84 -27.70 -25.52
CA THR A 106 -19.75 -27.32 -24.60
C THR A 106 -18.35 -27.80 -25.04
N LYS A 107 -18.22 -28.66 -26.06
CA LYS A 107 -16.92 -29.14 -26.55
C LYS A 107 -16.60 -28.59 -27.93
N ALA A 108 -15.33 -28.29 -28.18
CA ALA A 108 -14.83 -27.87 -29.48
C ALA A 108 -13.60 -28.68 -29.91
N TYR A 109 -13.63 -29.23 -31.11
CA TYR A 109 -12.52 -29.98 -31.71
C TYR A 109 -11.91 -29.19 -32.87
N ILE A 110 -10.61 -28.91 -32.80
CA ILE A 110 -9.79 -28.33 -33.86
C ILE A 110 -8.92 -29.45 -34.43
N LEU A 111 -9.29 -29.95 -35.59
CA LEU A 111 -8.74 -31.17 -36.17
C LEU A 111 -8.04 -30.91 -37.49
N SER A 112 -6.96 -31.64 -37.74
CA SER A 112 -6.30 -31.69 -39.04
C SER A 112 -5.65 -33.06 -39.27
N ASN A 113 -5.48 -33.45 -40.53
CA ASN A 113 -4.70 -34.64 -40.91
C ASN A 113 -3.19 -34.40 -40.82
N ARG A 114 -2.75 -33.16 -40.61
CA ARG A 114 -1.35 -32.77 -40.43
C ARG A 114 -1.13 -32.14 -39.06
N LYS A 115 0.13 -31.89 -38.72
CA LYS A 115 0.51 -31.14 -37.51
C LYS A 115 -0.10 -29.73 -37.58
N ILE A 116 -0.73 -29.27 -36.50
CA ILE A 116 -1.29 -27.92 -36.39
C ILE A 116 -0.22 -27.01 -35.80
N TYR A 117 0.22 -26.01 -36.57
CA TYR A 117 1.13 -24.99 -36.07
C TYR A 117 0.36 -23.78 -35.57
N ALA A 118 0.65 -23.32 -34.36
CA ALA A 118 0.12 -22.09 -33.79
C ALA A 118 0.52 -20.88 -34.64
N ASN A 119 -0.30 -19.82 -34.63
CA ASN A 119 0.06 -18.59 -35.33
C ASN A 119 1.29 -17.92 -34.68
N PRO A 120 2.28 -17.40 -35.44
CA PRO A 120 3.38 -16.61 -34.87
C PRO A 120 2.89 -15.51 -33.92
N ASN A 121 1.77 -14.87 -34.27
CA ASN A 121 1.00 -14.02 -33.39
C ASN A 121 -0.20 -14.80 -32.83
N SER A 122 0.00 -15.36 -31.65
CA SER A 122 -0.97 -16.21 -30.97
C SER A 122 -1.78 -15.42 -29.93
N PHE A 123 -1.84 -14.09 -30.11
CA PHE A 123 -2.53 -13.13 -29.27
C PHE A 123 -4.01 -13.48 -29.09
N GLN A 124 -4.48 -13.47 -27.83
CA GLN A 124 -5.90 -13.61 -27.49
C GLN A 124 -6.59 -14.89 -27.99
N MET A 125 -5.84 -15.97 -28.23
CA MET A 125 -6.38 -17.22 -28.81
C MET A 125 -7.63 -17.76 -28.06
N PHE A 126 -7.62 -17.77 -26.72
CA PHE A 126 -8.73 -18.21 -25.84
C PHE A 126 -9.31 -17.07 -24.99
N TYR A 127 -9.10 -15.82 -25.40
CA TYR A 127 -9.44 -14.63 -24.62
C TYR A 127 -10.87 -14.64 -24.08
N ASN A 128 -11.05 -14.51 -22.77
CA ASN A 128 -12.31 -14.44 -22.03
C ASN A 128 -13.26 -15.63 -22.22
N LEU A 129 -12.76 -16.83 -22.51
CA LEU A 129 -13.56 -18.05 -22.44
C LEU A 129 -13.77 -18.46 -20.98
N LYS A 130 -14.65 -17.73 -20.26
CA LYS A 130 -14.84 -17.86 -18.80
C LYS A 130 -15.32 -19.23 -18.32
N ASN A 131 -15.93 -20.02 -19.21
CA ASN A 131 -16.39 -21.37 -18.90
C ASN A 131 -15.38 -22.46 -19.29
N LEU A 132 -14.28 -22.12 -19.94
CA LEU A 132 -13.24 -23.05 -20.35
C LEU A 132 -12.58 -23.66 -19.10
N THR A 133 -12.69 -24.98 -18.97
CA THR A 133 -12.05 -25.76 -17.91
C THR A 133 -10.82 -26.49 -18.41
N THR A 134 -10.80 -26.87 -19.69
CA THR A 134 -9.83 -27.83 -20.21
C THR A 134 -9.40 -27.54 -21.65
N VAL A 135 -8.09 -27.67 -21.92
CA VAL A 135 -7.55 -27.63 -23.29
C VAL A 135 -6.53 -28.75 -23.53
N TYR A 136 -6.78 -29.57 -24.55
CA TYR A 136 -5.91 -30.69 -24.94
C TYR A 136 -5.08 -30.35 -26.19
N PHE A 137 -3.76 -30.50 -26.13
CA PHE A 137 -2.81 -30.12 -27.19
C PHE A 137 -2.10 -31.32 -27.87
N SER A 138 -2.82 -32.37 -28.27
CA SER A 138 -2.19 -33.60 -28.79
C SER A 138 -1.57 -33.47 -30.19
N ASN A 139 -2.05 -32.53 -31.02
CA ASN A 139 -1.55 -32.29 -32.39
C ASN A 139 -1.11 -30.84 -32.65
N PHE A 140 -0.74 -30.10 -31.59
CA PHE A 140 -0.45 -28.66 -31.63
C PHE A 140 1.06 -28.37 -31.46
N ASP A 141 1.58 -27.41 -32.22
CA ASP A 141 3.00 -27.02 -32.22
C ASP A 141 3.15 -25.50 -32.09
N THR A 142 3.93 -25.05 -31.10
CA THR A 142 4.17 -23.63 -30.81
C THR A 142 5.53 -23.11 -31.28
N GLY A 143 6.34 -23.91 -31.99
CA GLY A 143 7.74 -23.59 -32.29
C GLY A 143 7.95 -22.37 -33.20
N ILE A 144 6.89 -21.82 -33.82
CA ILE A 144 6.95 -20.58 -34.62
C ILE A 144 6.37 -19.36 -33.89
N VAL A 145 5.84 -19.54 -32.67
CA VAL A 145 5.18 -18.47 -31.91
C VAL A 145 6.21 -17.46 -31.42
N THR A 146 5.93 -16.17 -31.66
CA THR A 146 6.71 -15.05 -31.14
C THR A 146 5.93 -14.22 -30.12
N ASP A 147 4.60 -14.23 -30.17
CA ASP A 147 3.71 -13.51 -29.27
C ASP A 147 2.64 -14.45 -28.70
N MET A 148 2.65 -14.64 -27.38
CA MET A 148 1.66 -15.42 -26.63
C MET A 148 0.74 -14.55 -25.77
N SER A 149 0.73 -13.24 -25.99
CA SER A 149 0.09 -12.31 -25.08
C SER A 149 -1.42 -12.55 -25.00
N TYR A 150 -1.97 -12.46 -23.80
CA TYR A 150 -3.40 -12.62 -23.52
C TYR A 150 -4.01 -13.96 -23.97
N MET A 151 -3.20 -15.00 -24.24
CA MET A 151 -3.72 -16.23 -24.85
C MET A 151 -4.86 -16.86 -24.04
N PHE A 152 -4.76 -16.91 -22.70
CA PHE A 152 -5.80 -17.42 -21.79
C PHE A 152 -6.36 -16.35 -20.85
N PHE A 153 -6.25 -15.07 -21.23
CA PHE A 153 -6.73 -13.98 -20.40
C PHE A 153 -8.22 -14.17 -20.05
N GLY A 154 -8.57 -14.13 -18.78
CA GLY A 154 -9.96 -14.25 -18.28
C GLY A 154 -10.56 -15.64 -18.41
N CYS A 155 -9.76 -16.69 -18.58
CA CYS A 155 -10.21 -18.08 -18.51
C CYS A 155 -10.30 -18.53 -17.05
N ASP A 156 -11.22 -17.94 -16.30
CA ASP A 156 -11.27 -18.00 -14.82
C ASP A 156 -11.38 -19.43 -14.25
N LYS A 157 -12.06 -20.33 -14.99
CA LYS A 157 -12.33 -21.73 -14.63
C LYS A 157 -11.32 -22.74 -15.20
N LEU A 158 -10.26 -22.28 -15.87
CA LEU A 158 -9.27 -23.18 -16.47
C LEU A 158 -8.52 -23.95 -15.38
N THR A 159 -8.61 -25.28 -15.41
CA THR A 159 -8.00 -26.18 -14.41
C THR A 159 -7.07 -27.20 -15.04
N ASP A 160 -7.40 -27.73 -16.22
CA ASP A 160 -6.69 -28.85 -16.85
C ASP A 160 -6.10 -28.42 -18.20
N ILE A 161 -4.82 -28.04 -18.19
CA ILE A 161 -4.09 -27.63 -19.38
C ILE A 161 -2.66 -28.19 -19.34
N ASN A 162 -2.30 -28.95 -20.37
CA ASN A 162 -0.95 -29.49 -20.51
C ASN A 162 -0.14 -28.67 -21.53
N VAL A 163 0.75 -27.81 -21.02
CA VAL A 163 1.67 -26.98 -21.82
C VAL A 163 3.11 -27.52 -21.87
N SER A 164 3.37 -28.71 -21.33
CA SER A 164 4.71 -29.31 -21.26
C SER A 164 5.32 -29.59 -22.64
N SER A 165 4.48 -29.74 -23.68
CA SER A 165 4.92 -30.01 -25.05
C SER A 165 5.29 -28.76 -25.86
N TRP A 166 5.10 -27.57 -25.30
CA TRP A 166 5.29 -26.31 -26.03
C TRP A 166 6.77 -26.00 -26.27
N ASN A 167 7.10 -25.56 -27.49
CA ASN A 167 8.40 -24.99 -27.82
C ASN A 167 8.31 -23.46 -27.77
N THR A 168 8.99 -22.84 -26.81
CA THR A 168 8.97 -21.39 -26.59
C THR A 168 10.23 -20.65 -27.03
N GLU A 169 11.16 -21.31 -27.75
CA GLU A 169 12.49 -20.76 -28.11
C GLU A 169 12.48 -19.48 -28.98
N ARG A 170 11.31 -19.14 -29.55
CA ARG A 170 11.09 -17.95 -30.40
C ARG A 170 10.20 -16.91 -29.74
N VAL A 171 9.61 -17.21 -28.59
CA VAL A 171 8.66 -16.33 -27.91
C VAL A 171 9.39 -15.11 -27.38
N LYS A 172 8.88 -13.93 -27.72
CA LYS A 172 9.36 -12.63 -27.26
C LYS A 172 8.48 -12.03 -26.16
N THR A 173 7.20 -12.36 -26.13
CA THR A 173 6.29 -11.84 -25.09
C THR A 173 5.27 -12.87 -24.66
N MET A 174 5.05 -12.92 -23.34
CA MET A 174 4.05 -13.73 -22.64
C MET A 174 3.13 -12.84 -21.81
N ARG A 175 2.94 -11.59 -22.23
CA ARG A 175 2.21 -10.58 -21.47
C ARG A 175 0.78 -11.06 -21.20
N TYR A 176 0.41 -11.13 -19.92
CA TYR A 176 -0.92 -11.57 -19.48
C TYR A 176 -1.37 -12.95 -20.01
N LEU A 177 -0.42 -13.87 -20.23
CA LEU A 177 -0.69 -15.19 -20.80
C LEU A 177 -1.81 -15.94 -20.06
N PHE A 178 -1.72 -16.04 -18.73
CA PHE A 178 -2.71 -16.70 -17.85
C PHE A 178 -3.44 -15.72 -16.94
N TYR A 179 -3.55 -14.45 -17.34
CA TYR A 179 -4.23 -13.43 -16.52
C TYR A 179 -5.64 -13.89 -16.15
N GLY A 180 -5.97 -13.85 -14.86
CA GLY A 180 -7.29 -14.18 -14.34
C GLY A 180 -7.61 -15.67 -14.30
N CYS A 181 -6.70 -16.58 -14.68
CA CYS A 181 -6.91 -18.03 -14.59
C CYS A 181 -6.92 -18.51 -13.13
N SER A 182 -7.96 -18.12 -12.39
CA SER A 182 -8.04 -18.22 -10.94
C SER A 182 -8.19 -19.63 -10.40
N SER A 183 -8.72 -20.55 -11.22
CA SER A 183 -8.87 -21.98 -10.86
C SER A 183 -7.65 -22.84 -11.21
N LEU A 184 -6.62 -22.26 -11.86
CA LEU A 184 -5.42 -23.00 -12.24
C LEU A 184 -4.57 -23.31 -11.00
N THR A 185 -4.24 -24.58 -10.76
CA THR A 185 -3.57 -25.02 -9.52
C THR A 185 -2.10 -25.38 -9.69
N SER A 186 -1.70 -25.82 -10.88
CA SER A 186 -0.31 -26.11 -11.25
C SER A 186 -0.11 -26.04 -12.77
N LEU A 187 1.15 -25.92 -13.19
CA LEU A 187 1.59 -26.00 -14.58
C LEU A 187 2.95 -26.69 -14.66
N ASP A 188 3.14 -27.56 -15.65
CA ASP A 188 4.47 -28.07 -16.01
C ASP A 188 5.10 -27.16 -17.06
N LEU A 189 6.12 -26.40 -16.64
CA LEU A 189 6.86 -25.43 -17.44
C LEU A 189 8.29 -25.90 -17.76
N SER A 190 8.64 -27.14 -17.41
CA SER A 190 10.02 -27.65 -17.38
C SER A 190 10.76 -27.62 -18.73
N ARG A 191 10.02 -27.58 -19.85
CA ARG A 191 10.58 -27.54 -21.20
C ARG A 191 10.62 -26.15 -21.84
N TRP A 192 10.15 -25.13 -21.14
CA TRP A 192 10.09 -23.79 -21.70
C TRP A 192 11.49 -23.17 -21.81
N ASN A 193 11.81 -22.63 -22.99
CA ASN A 193 13.00 -21.83 -23.23
C ASN A 193 12.60 -20.35 -23.27
N THR A 194 12.93 -19.62 -22.20
CA THR A 194 12.57 -18.20 -22.04
C THR A 194 13.67 -17.22 -22.46
N ALA A 195 14.78 -17.69 -23.04
CA ALA A 195 15.97 -16.87 -23.32
C ALA A 195 15.75 -15.68 -24.27
N LYS A 196 14.63 -15.64 -25.00
CA LYS A 196 14.25 -14.53 -25.89
C LYS A 196 13.05 -13.72 -25.41
N VAL A 197 12.48 -14.08 -24.26
CA VAL A 197 11.30 -13.40 -23.73
C VAL A 197 11.74 -12.05 -23.18
N GLU A 198 11.19 -10.97 -23.73
CA GLU A 198 11.47 -9.58 -23.37
C GLU A 198 10.41 -9.03 -22.40
N ASN A 199 9.22 -9.63 -22.36
CA ASN A 199 8.08 -9.12 -21.58
C ASN A 199 7.25 -10.25 -20.94
N LEU A 200 7.28 -10.29 -19.61
CA LEU A 200 6.55 -11.21 -18.72
C LEU A 200 5.43 -10.50 -17.92
N ASP A 201 5.09 -9.25 -18.26
CA ASP A 201 4.08 -8.43 -17.57
C ASP A 201 2.78 -9.21 -17.36
N GLY A 202 2.44 -9.45 -16.09
CA GLY A 202 1.24 -10.14 -15.64
C GLY A 202 1.02 -11.57 -16.16
N VAL A 203 2.09 -12.28 -16.52
CA VAL A 203 2.03 -13.66 -17.05
C VAL A 203 1.13 -14.60 -16.22
N PHE A 204 1.12 -14.48 -14.88
CA PHE A 204 0.27 -15.24 -13.94
C PHE A 204 -0.62 -14.35 -13.06
N TYR A 205 -0.94 -13.13 -13.51
CA TYR A 205 -1.78 -12.21 -12.75
C TYR A 205 -3.11 -12.88 -12.36
N GLY A 206 -3.47 -12.86 -11.08
CA GLY A 206 -4.74 -13.34 -10.58
C GLY A 206 -4.92 -14.86 -10.61
N CYS A 207 -3.84 -15.63 -10.80
CA CYS A 207 -3.83 -17.09 -10.70
C CYS A 207 -3.92 -17.57 -9.24
N LYS A 208 -5.04 -17.24 -8.58
CA LYS A 208 -5.27 -17.46 -7.14
C LYS A 208 -5.20 -18.94 -6.72
N GLY A 209 -5.45 -19.88 -7.63
CA GLY A 209 -5.40 -21.31 -7.36
C GLY A 209 -3.99 -21.90 -7.34
N LEU A 210 -2.98 -21.20 -7.87
CA LEU A 210 -1.62 -21.72 -7.95
C LEU A 210 -1.05 -21.87 -6.55
N THR A 211 -0.69 -23.11 -6.19
CA THR A 211 -0.09 -23.43 -4.88
C THR A 211 1.42 -23.58 -4.96
N SER A 212 1.92 -24.01 -6.11
CA SER A 212 3.33 -24.07 -6.46
C SER A 212 3.51 -23.83 -7.97
N LEU A 213 4.68 -23.34 -8.35
CA LEU A 213 5.05 -23.12 -9.74
C LEU A 213 6.58 -23.20 -9.86
N ASP A 214 7.07 -24.00 -10.81
CA ASP A 214 8.51 -24.06 -11.09
C ASP A 214 8.87 -23.12 -12.24
N VAL A 215 9.59 -22.05 -11.90
CA VAL A 215 10.15 -21.06 -12.84
C VAL A 215 11.66 -20.88 -12.62
N SER A 216 12.29 -21.81 -11.90
CA SER A 216 13.67 -21.70 -11.43
C SER A 216 14.70 -21.71 -12.56
N GLU A 217 14.41 -22.45 -13.64
CA GLU A 217 15.29 -22.61 -14.81
C GLU A 217 15.00 -21.60 -15.93
N TRP A 218 14.16 -20.59 -15.69
CA TRP A 218 13.89 -19.55 -16.69
C TRP A 218 15.11 -18.65 -16.89
N ASN A 219 15.54 -18.50 -18.15
CA ASN A 219 16.52 -17.49 -18.53
C ASN A 219 15.83 -16.14 -18.74
N THR A 220 15.98 -15.24 -17.78
CA THR A 220 15.34 -13.93 -17.77
C THR A 220 16.25 -12.77 -18.23
N SER A 221 17.46 -13.06 -18.73
CA SER A 221 18.45 -12.04 -19.12
C SER A 221 17.99 -11.08 -20.22
N ALA A 222 17.00 -11.46 -21.02
CA ALA A 222 16.39 -10.60 -22.05
C ALA A 222 15.17 -9.81 -21.54
N VAL A 223 14.66 -10.10 -20.34
CA VAL A 223 13.40 -9.55 -19.85
C VAL A 223 13.60 -8.10 -19.40
N THR A 224 12.77 -7.20 -19.94
CA THR A 224 12.79 -5.77 -19.62
C THR A 224 11.59 -5.34 -18.75
N ASN A 225 10.50 -6.12 -18.78
CA ASN A 225 9.29 -5.88 -18.02
C ASN A 225 8.77 -7.17 -17.37
N ILE A 226 8.69 -7.16 -16.03
CA ILE A 226 8.16 -8.22 -15.18
C ILE A 226 7.03 -7.71 -14.27
N GLY A 227 6.47 -6.53 -14.56
CA GLY A 227 5.40 -5.92 -13.75
C GLY A 227 4.24 -6.88 -13.52
N VAL A 228 3.66 -6.85 -12.31
CA VAL A 228 2.48 -7.62 -11.91
C VAL A 228 2.51 -9.14 -12.22
N ALA A 229 3.69 -9.73 -12.46
CA ALA A 229 3.83 -11.09 -12.98
C ALA A 229 3.12 -12.16 -12.13
N PHE A 230 3.13 -12.00 -10.80
CA PHE A 230 2.49 -12.90 -9.83
C PHE A 230 1.43 -12.19 -8.98
N TYR A 231 0.92 -11.05 -9.46
CA TYR A 231 -0.05 -10.24 -8.73
C TYR A 231 -1.28 -11.07 -8.34
N ASN A 232 -1.64 -11.08 -7.07
CA ASN A 232 -2.74 -11.86 -6.47
C ASN A 232 -2.65 -13.38 -6.71
N CYS A 233 -1.44 -13.95 -6.82
CA CYS A 233 -1.22 -15.39 -6.68
C CYS A 233 -1.31 -15.79 -5.19
N SER A 234 -2.49 -15.61 -4.58
CA SER A 234 -2.67 -15.62 -3.13
C SER A 234 -2.44 -16.98 -2.45
N SER A 235 -2.52 -18.10 -3.19
CA SER A 235 -2.29 -19.45 -2.65
C SER A 235 -0.85 -19.94 -2.81
N LEU A 236 0.01 -19.17 -3.45
CA LEU A 236 1.40 -19.54 -3.68
C LEU A 236 2.17 -19.50 -2.37
N THR A 237 2.69 -20.65 -1.93
CA THR A 237 3.40 -20.76 -0.64
C THR A 237 4.90 -20.59 -0.75
N SER A 238 5.45 -20.90 -1.93
CA SER A 238 6.88 -20.77 -2.26
C SER A 238 7.05 -20.52 -3.76
N LEU A 239 8.14 -19.84 -4.12
CA LEU A 239 8.51 -19.58 -5.50
C LEU A 239 10.03 -19.39 -5.60
N ASP A 240 10.69 -20.19 -6.42
CA ASP A 240 12.12 -20.04 -6.67
C ASP A 240 12.37 -19.12 -7.88
N VAL A 241 12.82 -17.90 -7.58
CA VAL A 241 13.27 -16.88 -8.55
C VAL A 241 14.74 -16.50 -8.33
N SER A 242 15.48 -17.31 -7.57
CA SER A 242 16.85 -16.99 -7.13
C SER A 242 17.85 -16.89 -8.29
N LYS A 243 17.59 -17.60 -9.39
CA LYS A 243 18.44 -17.63 -10.59
C LYS A 243 18.08 -16.60 -11.65
N TRP A 244 17.02 -15.81 -11.44
CA TRP A 244 16.59 -14.82 -12.43
C TRP A 244 17.64 -13.71 -12.58
N ASP A 245 18.03 -13.42 -13.81
CA ASP A 245 18.84 -12.25 -14.18
C ASP A 245 17.91 -11.07 -14.46
N THR A 246 17.89 -10.10 -13.54
CA THR A 246 17.06 -8.89 -13.66
C THR A 246 17.83 -7.67 -14.14
N SER A 247 19.07 -7.83 -14.64
CA SER A 247 19.94 -6.71 -15.03
C SER A 247 19.39 -5.86 -16.20
N ALA A 248 18.53 -6.43 -17.04
CA ALA A 248 17.84 -5.74 -18.13
C ALA A 248 16.46 -5.15 -17.72
N VAL A 249 15.97 -5.47 -16.53
CA VAL A 249 14.63 -5.07 -16.08
C VAL A 249 14.60 -3.56 -15.80
N THR A 250 13.59 -2.91 -16.37
CA THR A 250 13.29 -1.49 -16.13
C THR A 250 11.95 -1.28 -15.41
N ASN A 251 11.09 -2.30 -15.46
CA ASN A 251 9.76 -2.26 -14.86
C ASN A 251 9.45 -3.55 -14.08
N MET A 252 9.18 -3.38 -12.78
CA MET A 252 8.90 -4.47 -11.84
C MET A 252 7.83 -4.10 -10.80
N HIS A 253 6.94 -3.16 -11.09
CA HIS A 253 5.90 -2.77 -10.12
C HIS A 253 4.99 -3.95 -9.73
N TYR A 254 4.58 -4.03 -8.46
CA TYR A 254 3.56 -4.96 -7.95
C TYR A 254 3.76 -6.46 -8.25
N ILE A 255 4.99 -6.97 -8.43
CA ILE A 255 5.23 -8.38 -8.82
C ILE A 255 4.51 -9.36 -7.89
N PHE A 256 4.70 -9.23 -6.58
CA PHE A 256 4.18 -10.15 -5.56
C PHE A 256 3.01 -9.55 -4.78
N PHE A 257 2.42 -8.47 -5.27
CA PHE A 257 1.26 -7.85 -4.64
C PHE A 257 0.19 -8.90 -4.38
N GLY A 258 -0.29 -9.05 -3.15
CA GLY A 258 -1.34 -9.98 -2.77
C GLY A 258 -0.93 -11.46 -2.80
N CYS A 259 0.37 -11.78 -2.88
CA CYS A 259 0.90 -13.13 -2.63
C CYS A 259 0.85 -13.46 -1.13
N SER A 260 -0.34 -13.50 -0.55
CA SER A 260 -0.56 -13.51 0.90
C SER A 260 -0.09 -14.78 1.62
N SER A 261 0.08 -15.89 0.90
CA SER A 261 0.54 -17.18 1.46
C SER A 261 2.06 -17.41 1.35
N LEU A 262 2.79 -16.50 0.69
CA LEU A 262 4.22 -16.63 0.47
C LEU A 262 4.98 -16.37 1.77
N THR A 263 5.84 -17.30 2.18
CA THR A 263 6.55 -17.22 3.47
C THR A 263 7.97 -16.68 3.37
N SER A 264 8.62 -16.88 2.22
CA SER A 264 9.99 -16.44 1.94
C SER A 264 10.23 -16.27 0.44
N LEU A 265 11.22 -15.45 0.09
CA LEU A 265 11.72 -15.23 -1.26
C LEU A 265 13.23 -14.99 -1.22
N ASP A 266 13.97 -15.61 -2.13
CA ASP A 266 15.38 -15.29 -2.37
C ASP A 266 15.50 -14.34 -3.58
N LEU A 267 15.83 -13.08 -3.29
CA LEU A 267 16.04 -12.02 -4.29
C LEU A 267 17.49 -11.48 -4.27
N SER A 268 18.41 -12.19 -3.60
CA SER A 268 19.77 -11.73 -3.33
C SER A 268 20.58 -11.43 -4.60
N ARG A 269 20.24 -12.08 -5.72
CA ARG A 269 20.91 -11.90 -7.03
C ARG A 269 20.26 -10.85 -7.92
N TRP A 270 19.12 -10.29 -7.52
CA TRP A 270 18.40 -9.35 -8.36
C TRP A 270 19.15 -8.02 -8.47
N ASN A 271 19.31 -7.54 -9.69
CA ASN A 271 19.89 -6.24 -10.00
C ASN A 271 18.78 -5.24 -10.31
N ILE A 272 18.56 -4.30 -9.40
CA ILE A 272 17.51 -3.27 -9.53
C ILE A 272 18.03 -1.92 -10.08
N LYS A 273 19.28 -1.84 -10.55
CA LYS A 273 19.89 -0.57 -10.97
C LYS A 273 19.11 0.13 -12.10
N GLY A 274 18.45 -0.63 -12.98
CA GLY A 274 17.66 -0.08 -14.09
C GLY A 274 16.25 0.38 -13.71
N VAL A 275 15.81 0.13 -12.48
CA VAL A 275 14.40 0.21 -12.08
C VAL A 275 14.05 1.57 -11.51
N LYS A 276 12.95 2.16 -12.01
CA LYS A 276 12.42 3.44 -11.53
C LYS A 276 11.23 3.31 -10.57
N LYS A 277 10.52 2.19 -10.61
CA LYS A 277 9.28 1.98 -9.85
C LYS A 277 9.38 0.69 -9.05
N LEU A 278 9.42 0.82 -7.73
CA LEU A 278 9.44 -0.28 -6.75
C LEU A 278 8.12 -0.34 -5.97
N GLU A 279 7.11 0.38 -6.44
CA GLU A 279 5.79 0.48 -5.84
C GLU A 279 5.11 -0.90 -5.65
N GLY A 280 4.62 -1.11 -4.42
CA GLY A 280 3.85 -2.28 -3.95
C GLY A 280 4.43 -3.66 -4.28
N LEU A 281 5.75 -3.79 -4.38
CA LEU A 281 6.42 -5.05 -4.72
C LEU A 281 5.96 -6.24 -3.87
N PHE A 282 5.79 -6.03 -2.56
CA PHE A 282 5.41 -7.04 -1.57
C PHE A 282 4.11 -6.69 -0.84
N HIS A 283 3.31 -5.78 -1.39
CA HIS A 283 2.06 -5.35 -0.77
C HIS A 283 1.15 -6.57 -0.47
N GLU A 284 0.60 -6.66 0.73
CA GLU A 284 -0.25 -7.76 1.20
C GLU A 284 0.41 -9.15 1.16
N CYS A 285 1.74 -9.24 1.17
CA CYS A 285 2.49 -10.48 1.45
C CYS A 285 2.42 -10.83 2.95
N LYS A 286 1.22 -11.10 3.46
CA LYS A 286 0.93 -11.25 4.90
C LYS A 286 1.71 -12.35 5.61
N SER A 287 2.06 -13.41 4.90
CA SER A 287 2.78 -14.55 5.46
C SER A 287 4.31 -14.42 5.38
N LEU A 288 4.84 -13.35 4.76
CA LEU A 288 6.27 -13.19 4.55
C LEU A 288 6.98 -12.89 5.87
N GLU A 289 7.88 -13.77 6.29
CA GLU A 289 8.55 -13.68 7.60
C GLU A 289 9.92 -13.01 7.52
N SER A 290 10.62 -13.19 6.39
CA SER A 290 11.94 -12.61 6.16
C SER A 290 12.17 -12.32 4.68
N LEU A 291 13.02 -11.33 4.43
CA LEU A 291 13.42 -10.93 3.08
C LEU A 291 14.82 -10.31 3.15
N ASP A 292 15.75 -10.83 2.34
CA ASP A 292 17.09 -10.25 2.22
C ASP A 292 17.14 -9.29 1.02
N LEU A 293 17.22 -7.99 1.33
CA LEU A 293 17.38 -6.90 0.36
C LEU A 293 18.68 -6.12 0.58
N SER A 294 19.61 -6.65 1.38
CA SER A 294 20.85 -5.95 1.77
C SER A 294 21.75 -5.62 0.58
N GLY A 295 21.71 -6.45 -0.47
CA GLY A 295 22.44 -6.23 -1.73
C GLY A 295 21.79 -5.22 -2.68
N TRP A 296 20.60 -4.72 -2.39
CA TRP A 296 19.87 -3.80 -3.27
C TRP A 296 20.37 -2.36 -3.11
N ASN A 297 20.42 -1.64 -4.23
CA ASN A 297 20.71 -0.21 -4.24
C ASN A 297 19.74 0.52 -5.20
N PRO A 298 18.64 1.10 -4.68
CA PRO A 298 17.59 1.70 -5.50
C PRO A 298 17.91 3.15 -5.93
N ALA A 299 19.17 3.44 -6.30
CA ALA A 299 19.62 4.79 -6.64
C ALA A 299 18.84 5.47 -7.78
N ASN A 300 18.18 4.70 -8.66
CA ASN A 300 17.38 5.21 -9.77
C ASN A 300 15.86 5.13 -9.53
N ALA A 301 15.43 4.63 -8.37
CA ALA A 301 14.03 4.57 -8.02
C ALA A 301 13.46 5.97 -7.79
N ILE A 302 12.25 6.18 -8.30
CA ILE A 302 11.46 7.41 -8.17
C ILE A 302 10.30 7.16 -7.19
N THR A 303 9.67 5.98 -7.26
CA THR A 303 8.52 5.63 -6.41
C THR A 303 8.73 4.31 -5.66
N MET A 304 8.36 4.30 -4.37
CA MET A 304 8.42 3.14 -3.47
C MET A 304 7.17 2.98 -2.61
N PHE A 305 6.07 3.66 -2.96
CA PHE A 305 4.86 3.61 -2.15
C PHE A 305 4.33 2.19 -2.00
N LYS A 306 3.78 1.89 -0.82
CA LYS A 306 3.20 0.59 -0.46
C LYS A 306 4.11 -0.62 -0.60
N MET A 307 5.43 -0.44 -0.75
CA MET A 307 6.35 -1.53 -1.08
C MET A 307 6.24 -2.74 -0.13
N PHE A 308 6.04 -2.50 1.17
CA PHE A 308 5.87 -3.51 2.22
C PHE A 308 4.53 -3.39 2.96
N ASP A 309 3.58 -2.64 2.41
CA ASP A 309 2.26 -2.44 3.01
C ASP A 309 1.55 -3.78 3.22
N GLY A 310 1.11 -4.10 4.44
CA GLY A 310 0.46 -5.37 4.78
C GLY A 310 1.40 -6.57 4.93
N CYS A 311 2.73 -6.37 5.01
CA CYS A 311 3.69 -7.41 5.37
C CYS A 311 3.64 -7.72 6.89
N GLU A 312 2.50 -8.20 7.39
CA GLU A 312 2.18 -8.27 8.81
C GLU A 312 3.17 -9.13 9.64
N LYS A 313 3.76 -10.18 9.04
CA LYS A 313 4.70 -11.10 9.70
C LYS A 313 6.19 -10.73 9.56
N LEU A 314 6.51 -9.70 8.80
CA LEU A 314 7.89 -9.34 8.53
C LEU A 314 8.51 -8.73 9.81
N ALA A 315 9.48 -9.43 10.39
CA ALA A 315 10.03 -9.06 11.70
C ALA A 315 11.27 -8.14 11.62
N SER A 316 12.03 -8.22 10.52
CA SER A 316 13.25 -7.45 10.30
C SER A 316 13.50 -7.24 8.81
N LEU A 317 14.12 -6.11 8.48
CA LEU A 317 14.61 -5.79 7.14
C LEU A 317 15.94 -5.04 7.26
N ASP A 318 16.91 -5.40 6.42
CA ASP A 318 18.13 -4.60 6.24
C ASP A 318 18.00 -3.75 4.97
N LEU A 319 17.87 -2.43 5.17
CA LEU A 319 17.74 -1.40 4.13
C LEU A 319 18.83 -0.33 4.25
N SER A 320 19.86 -0.58 5.08
CA SER A 320 20.88 0.40 5.46
C SER A 320 21.74 0.85 4.27
N GLY A 321 21.96 -0.04 3.30
CA GLY A 321 22.74 0.22 2.08
C GLY A 321 22.00 0.97 0.96
N TRP A 322 20.73 1.34 1.16
CA TRP A 322 19.91 1.92 0.09
C TRP A 322 20.23 3.40 -0.17
N ASN A 323 20.42 3.76 -1.44
CA ASN A 323 20.41 5.15 -1.88
C ASN A 323 19.01 5.56 -2.34
N THR A 324 18.36 6.44 -1.58
CA THR A 324 16.99 6.92 -1.86
C THR A 324 16.94 8.33 -2.44
N ALA A 325 18.06 8.92 -2.86
CA ALA A 325 18.14 10.34 -3.20
C ALA A 325 17.21 10.80 -4.34
N ASN A 326 16.76 9.90 -5.20
CA ASN A 326 15.84 10.20 -6.31
C ASN A 326 14.37 9.87 -6.00
N VAL A 327 14.08 9.28 -4.85
CA VAL A 327 12.72 8.87 -4.48
C VAL A 327 11.89 10.11 -4.12
N THR A 328 10.71 10.20 -4.72
CA THR A 328 9.75 11.28 -4.48
C THR A 328 8.52 10.84 -3.70
N ASP A 329 8.17 9.55 -3.71
CA ASP A 329 6.96 9.03 -3.06
C ASP A 329 7.24 7.78 -2.23
N MET A 330 6.96 7.87 -0.93
CA MET A 330 7.10 6.82 0.08
C MET A 330 5.78 6.57 0.85
N ASN A 331 4.62 6.95 0.28
CA ASN A 331 3.35 6.78 1.00
C ASN A 331 3.08 5.31 1.34
N ASP A 332 2.53 5.08 2.55
CA ASP A 332 2.16 3.76 3.06
C ASP A 332 3.29 2.70 3.00
N MET A 333 4.58 3.08 2.85
CA MET A 333 5.64 2.13 2.49
C MET A 333 5.76 0.93 3.44
N PHE A 334 5.56 1.16 4.74
CA PHE A 334 5.58 0.14 5.80
C PHE A 334 4.24 0.03 6.54
N LEU A 335 3.14 0.48 5.92
CA LEU A 335 1.79 0.36 6.50
C LEU A 335 1.52 -1.09 6.92
N ASP A 336 0.96 -1.31 8.11
CA ASP A 336 0.61 -2.64 8.63
C ASP A 336 1.78 -3.65 8.73
N CYS A 337 3.04 -3.18 8.76
CA CYS A 337 4.21 -3.98 9.14
C CYS A 337 4.25 -4.23 10.66
N LYS A 338 3.28 -5.01 11.16
CA LYS A 338 2.97 -5.15 12.60
C LYS A 338 4.06 -5.80 13.43
N MET A 339 4.85 -6.71 12.86
CA MET A 339 5.92 -7.44 13.57
C MET A 339 7.29 -6.76 13.51
N LEU A 340 7.42 -5.67 12.76
CA LEU A 340 8.68 -4.98 12.57
C LEU A 340 9.08 -4.25 13.87
N THR A 341 10.25 -4.59 14.42
CA THR A 341 10.67 -4.10 15.75
C THR A 341 11.62 -2.91 15.71
N SER A 342 12.43 -2.83 14.66
CA SER A 342 13.38 -1.75 14.38
C SER A 342 13.70 -1.68 12.87
N LEU A 343 14.16 -0.52 12.42
CA LEU A 343 14.74 -0.30 11.10
C LEU A 343 15.91 0.67 11.22
N ASP A 344 16.99 0.39 10.52
CA ASP A 344 18.04 1.38 10.26
C ASP A 344 17.76 2.07 8.92
N LEU A 345 17.31 3.33 9.00
CA LEU A 345 17.03 4.21 7.85
C LEU A 345 17.92 5.46 7.89
N SER A 346 18.98 5.46 8.70
CA SER A 346 19.85 6.61 8.94
C SER A 346 20.57 7.07 7.67
N GLY A 347 20.88 6.15 6.75
CA GLY A 347 21.53 6.44 5.47
C GLY A 347 20.62 7.00 4.37
N TRP A 348 19.31 7.08 4.60
CA TRP A 348 18.36 7.50 3.57
C TRP A 348 18.38 9.01 3.34
N ASN A 349 18.32 9.42 2.07
CA ASN A 349 18.14 10.81 1.67
C ASN A 349 16.68 11.05 1.29
N THR A 350 16.02 11.95 2.02
CA THR A 350 14.58 12.28 1.85
C THR A 350 14.33 13.67 1.28
N ALA A 351 15.38 14.37 0.81
CA ALA A 351 15.28 15.76 0.35
C ALA A 351 14.41 15.96 -0.90
N ASN A 352 14.15 14.89 -1.66
CA ASN A 352 13.28 14.90 -2.83
C ASN A 352 11.89 14.30 -2.59
N VAL A 353 11.64 13.76 -1.39
CA VAL A 353 10.35 13.13 -1.07
C VAL A 353 9.29 14.21 -0.88
N THR A 354 8.16 14.08 -1.59
CA THR A 354 7.01 14.97 -1.49
C THR A 354 5.85 14.37 -0.69
N ASN A 355 5.79 13.03 -0.60
CA ASN A 355 4.69 12.33 0.07
C ASN A 355 5.19 11.21 0.99
N MET A 356 4.89 11.32 2.29
CA MET A 356 5.19 10.31 3.34
C MET A 356 3.95 9.95 4.17
N LYS A 357 2.76 10.18 3.60
CA LYS A 357 1.49 9.86 4.27
C LYS A 357 1.48 8.42 4.74
N PHE A 358 1.12 8.21 6.01
CA PHE A 358 0.96 6.89 6.63
C PHE A 358 2.16 5.94 6.50
N MET A 359 3.38 6.46 6.31
CA MET A 359 4.57 5.65 6.00
C MET A 359 4.80 4.49 6.99
N PHE A 360 4.60 4.70 8.29
CA PHE A 360 4.76 3.69 9.34
C PHE A 360 3.45 3.37 10.08
N ARG A 361 2.30 3.65 9.45
CA ARG A 361 1.01 3.45 10.08
C ARG A 361 0.82 1.97 10.48
N GLU A 362 0.30 1.72 11.68
CA GLU A 362 0.09 0.37 12.25
C GLU A 362 1.39 -0.45 12.47
N CYS A 363 2.57 0.18 12.46
CA CYS A 363 3.82 -0.45 12.93
C CYS A 363 3.83 -0.57 14.46
N VAL A 364 2.93 -1.39 15.01
CA VAL A 364 2.66 -1.46 16.45
C VAL A 364 3.81 -2.01 17.29
N SER A 365 4.71 -2.82 16.70
CA SER A 365 5.87 -3.40 17.40
C SER A 365 7.15 -2.58 17.28
N LEU A 366 7.13 -1.48 16.51
CA LEU A 366 8.32 -0.66 16.28
C LEU A 366 8.69 0.07 17.58
N THR A 367 9.87 -0.23 18.12
CA THR A 367 10.31 0.31 19.43
C THR A 367 11.26 1.50 19.29
N THR A 368 12.05 1.50 18.21
CA THR A 368 13.06 2.49 17.87
C THR A 368 13.12 2.68 16.36
N LEU A 369 13.52 3.86 15.93
CA LEU A 369 13.69 4.21 14.52
C LEU A 369 14.73 5.32 14.41
N ASP A 370 15.85 5.05 13.73
CA ASP A 370 16.87 6.07 13.45
C ASP A 370 16.54 6.79 12.13
N LEU A 371 16.25 8.08 12.25
CA LEU A 371 15.88 8.98 11.15
C LEU A 371 16.84 10.18 11.03
N SER A 372 18.02 10.09 11.64
CA SER A 372 18.96 11.21 11.75
C SER A 372 19.47 11.77 10.42
N GLY A 373 19.50 10.95 9.36
CA GLY A 373 19.87 11.41 8.00
C GLY A 373 18.74 12.11 7.22
N TRP A 374 17.54 12.21 7.79
CA TRP A 374 16.37 12.67 7.06
C TRP A 374 16.23 14.19 7.09
N ASN A 375 15.90 14.76 5.93
CA ASN A 375 15.51 16.16 5.79
C ASN A 375 14.43 16.27 4.70
N PRO A 376 13.14 16.06 5.06
CA PRO A 376 12.03 16.04 4.11
C PRO A 376 11.59 17.45 3.69
N ALA A 377 12.53 18.28 3.22
CA ALA A 377 12.31 19.70 2.90
C ALA A 377 11.23 19.97 1.83
N LYS A 378 10.92 18.97 0.99
CA LYS A 378 9.89 19.04 -0.06
C LYS A 378 8.62 18.26 0.28
N ALA A 379 8.54 17.62 1.45
CA ALA A 379 7.35 16.87 1.83
C ALA A 379 6.17 17.84 1.98
N GLU A 380 5.07 17.53 1.31
CA GLU A 380 3.81 18.29 1.38
C GLU A 380 2.84 17.60 2.35
N ASN A 381 2.99 16.28 2.56
CA ASN A 381 2.08 15.45 3.33
C ASN A 381 2.82 14.53 4.31
N LEU A 382 2.62 14.77 5.62
CA LEU A 382 3.06 13.92 6.74
C LEU A 382 1.88 13.34 7.54
N HIS A 383 0.68 13.35 6.95
CA HIS A 383 -0.53 12.89 7.59
C HIS A 383 -0.38 11.45 8.09
N GLY A 384 -0.58 11.24 9.39
CA GLY A 384 -0.50 9.92 10.03
C GLY A 384 0.82 9.17 9.84
N VAL A 385 1.94 9.86 9.61
CA VAL A 385 3.24 9.24 9.33
C VAL A 385 3.66 8.17 10.38
N PHE A 386 3.33 8.37 11.66
CA PHE A 386 3.54 7.41 12.76
C PHE A 386 2.22 6.95 13.41
N TYR A 387 1.11 6.92 12.66
CA TYR A 387 -0.20 6.53 13.18
C TYR A 387 -0.15 5.12 13.81
N ASN A 388 -0.56 5.02 15.06
CA ASN A 388 -0.62 3.79 15.85
C ASN A 388 0.73 3.06 16.01
N CYS A 389 1.86 3.77 15.94
CA CYS A 389 3.17 3.25 16.36
C CYS A 389 3.25 3.18 17.91
N SER A 390 2.44 2.32 18.51
CA SER A 390 2.16 2.31 19.95
C SER A 390 3.34 1.86 20.82
N SER A 391 4.33 1.17 20.27
CA SER A 391 5.56 0.75 20.99
C SER A 391 6.74 1.72 20.86
N LEU A 392 6.65 2.76 20.03
CA LEU A 392 7.74 3.73 19.88
C LEU A 392 7.94 4.48 21.19
N THR A 393 9.17 4.50 21.68
CA THR A 393 9.51 5.10 22.98
C THR A 393 10.11 6.50 22.86
N SER A 394 10.83 6.75 21.77
CA SER A 394 11.45 8.04 21.47
C SER A 394 11.56 8.27 19.97
N LEU A 395 11.51 9.55 19.56
CA LEU A 395 11.81 9.98 18.20
C LEU A 395 12.54 11.33 18.25
N ASP A 396 13.65 11.43 17.51
CA ASP A 396 14.34 12.69 17.25
C ASP A 396 14.11 13.11 15.81
N LEU A 397 13.31 14.16 15.62
CA LEU A 397 12.97 14.75 14.33
C LEU A 397 13.44 16.21 14.24
N SER A 398 14.45 16.59 15.03
CA SER A 398 14.95 17.97 15.10
C SER A 398 15.55 18.48 13.79
N GLU A 399 16.05 17.59 12.93
CA GLU A 399 16.64 17.95 11.64
C GLU A 399 15.60 18.05 10.50
N TRP A 400 14.32 17.75 10.77
CA TRP A 400 13.27 17.77 9.75
C TRP A 400 12.84 19.19 9.41
N ASN A 401 13.25 19.70 8.25
CA ASN A 401 12.68 20.93 7.71
C ASN A 401 11.29 20.68 7.11
N THR A 402 10.22 20.96 7.84
CA THR A 402 8.84 20.73 7.37
C THR A 402 8.20 21.93 6.67
N SER A 403 8.98 22.89 6.15
CA SER A 403 8.46 24.16 5.62
C SER A 403 7.48 24.02 4.44
N ALA A 404 7.53 22.91 3.71
CA ALA A 404 6.61 22.62 2.60
C ALA A 404 5.37 21.82 3.04
N VAL A 405 5.33 21.32 4.28
CA VAL A 405 4.27 20.44 4.76
C VAL A 405 3.00 21.25 4.98
N THR A 406 1.88 20.72 4.48
CA THR A 406 0.54 21.32 4.62
C THR A 406 -0.38 20.49 5.53
N ASP A 407 -0.07 19.22 5.75
CA ASP A 407 -0.90 18.29 6.54
C ASP A 407 -0.03 17.42 7.46
N ILE A 408 -0.25 17.57 8.77
CA ILE A 408 0.31 16.75 9.86
C ILE A 408 -0.80 16.14 10.74
N GLY A 409 -2.04 16.12 10.24
CA GLY A 409 -3.16 15.52 10.94
C GLY A 409 -2.83 14.07 11.29
N LEU A 410 -3.16 13.65 12.51
CA LEU A 410 -2.91 12.30 13.01
C LEU A 410 -1.43 11.85 13.06
N ALA A 411 -0.43 12.73 12.86
CA ALA A 411 0.96 12.33 12.67
C ALA A 411 1.51 11.37 13.74
N PHE A 412 1.14 11.58 15.02
CA PHE A 412 1.52 10.75 16.16
C PHE A 412 0.31 10.12 16.87
N PHE A 413 -0.79 9.92 16.14
CA PHE A 413 -2.01 9.32 16.70
C PHE A 413 -1.70 7.98 17.37
N ASN A 414 -2.07 7.82 18.62
CA ASN A 414 -1.88 6.63 19.44
C ASN A 414 -0.43 6.12 19.54
N CYS A 415 0.57 7.02 19.48
CA CYS A 415 1.95 6.73 19.90
C CYS A 415 2.03 6.65 21.44
N SER A 416 1.35 5.67 22.03
CA SER A 416 1.03 5.64 23.47
C SER A 416 2.23 5.40 24.39
N SER A 417 3.30 4.79 23.89
CA SER A 417 4.57 4.57 24.62
C SER A 417 5.59 5.69 24.46
N LEU A 418 5.30 6.73 23.65
CA LEU A 418 6.25 7.80 23.36
C LEU A 418 6.51 8.63 24.63
N THR A 419 7.76 8.64 25.08
CA THR A 419 8.19 9.38 26.28
C THR A 419 9.00 10.64 25.94
N SER A 420 9.63 10.65 24.76
CA SER A 420 10.44 11.76 24.26
C SER A 420 10.16 11.97 22.78
N LEU A 421 9.89 13.21 22.40
CA LEU A 421 9.65 13.60 21.01
C LEU A 421 10.31 14.96 20.77
N ASN A 422 11.32 14.99 19.91
CA ASN A 422 12.02 16.23 19.56
C ASN A 422 11.55 16.73 18.19
N LEU A 423 10.92 17.91 18.15
CA LEU A 423 10.34 18.54 16.96
C LEU A 423 10.98 19.89 16.61
N ALA A 424 12.20 20.18 17.12
CA ALA A 424 12.80 21.52 17.00
C ALA A 424 12.90 22.06 15.55
N GLY A 425 13.06 21.18 14.55
CA GLY A 425 13.13 21.56 13.14
C GLY A 425 11.78 21.81 12.47
N TRP A 426 10.67 21.43 13.09
CA TRP A 426 9.34 21.48 12.49
C TRP A 426 8.87 22.92 12.33
N LYS A 427 8.65 23.32 11.08
CA LYS A 427 8.07 24.59 10.67
C LYS A 427 6.65 24.34 10.17
N ILE A 428 5.66 24.81 10.93
CA ILE A 428 4.24 24.52 10.65
C ILE A 428 3.45 25.73 10.12
N ALA A 429 4.11 26.82 9.71
CA ALA A 429 3.45 28.05 9.33
C ALA A 429 2.44 27.90 8.16
N GLY A 430 2.61 26.89 7.30
CA GLY A 430 1.69 26.59 6.19
C GLY A 430 0.50 25.69 6.55
N ILE A 431 0.41 25.21 7.79
CA ILE A 431 -0.54 24.18 8.22
C ILE A 431 -1.83 24.82 8.75
N THR A 432 -2.97 24.29 8.31
CA THR A 432 -4.30 24.73 8.75
C THR A 432 -4.99 23.76 9.72
N ASN A 433 -4.53 22.50 9.78
CA ASN A 433 -5.17 21.43 10.52
C ASN A 433 -4.20 20.71 11.47
N LEU A 434 -4.47 20.81 12.78
CA LEU A 434 -3.77 20.09 13.85
C LEU A 434 -4.61 18.95 14.46
N GLU A 435 -5.65 18.49 13.74
CA GLU A 435 -6.56 17.47 14.24
C GLU A 435 -5.78 16.23 14.70
N LYS A 436 -5.96 15.89 15.99
CA LYS A 436 -5.49 14.65 16.61
C LYS A 436 -3.99 14.37 16.42
N THR A 437 -3.16 15.39 16.21
CA THR A 437 -1.72 15.22 15.95
C THR A 437 -1.01 14.44 17.06
N PHE A 438 -1.36 14.66 18.33
CA PHE A 438 -0.80 13.94 19.50
C PHE A 438 -1.86 13.12 20.26
N TYR A 439 -2.92 12.72 19.58
CA TYR A 439 -4.03 11.98 20.18
C TYR A 439 -3.55 10.68 20.83
N TYR A 440 -3.85 10.45 22.11
CA TYR A 440 -3.38 9.32 22.91
C TYR A 440 -1.86 9.12 22.94
N CYS A 441 -1.05 10.18 22.85
CA CYS A 441 0.37 10.16 23.25
C CYS A 441 0.50 10.08 24.79
N SER A 442 -0.03 9.01 25.38
CA SER A 442 -0.34 8.94 26.82
C SER A 442 0.89 8.90 27.74
N SER A 443 2.07 8.60 27.20
CA SER A 443 3.32 8.52 27.95
C SER A 443 4.17 9.79 27.90
N LEU A 444 3.82 10.78 27.07
CA LEU A 444 4.56 12.05 27.00
C LEU A 444 4.42 12.80 28.33
N THR A 445 5.55 13.25 28.88
CA THR A 445 5.60 14.03 30.12
C THR A 445 5.80 15.53 29.86
N SER A 446 6.42 15.85 28.72
CA SER A 446 6.70 17.19 28.22
C SER A 446 6.76 17.16 26.69
N LEU A 447 6.55 18.31 26.06
CA LEU A 447 6.63 18.48 24.61
C LEU A 447 6.98 19.94 24.32
N ASP A 448 8.06 20.18 23.57
CA ASP A 448 8.46 21.52 23.15
C ASP A 448 7.82 21.86 21.80
N LEU A 449 6.98 22.90 21.80
CA LEU A 449 6.28 23.43 20.62
C LEU A 449 6.58 24.93 20.42
N SER A 450 7.62 25.47 21.07
CA SER A 450 7.93 26.91 21.06
C SER A 450 8.22 27.46 19.65
N GLY A 451 8.70 26.61 18.73
CA GLY A 451 8.95 26.97 17.33
C GLY A 451 7.70 26.99 16.43
N TRP A 452 6.52 26.62 16.92
CA TRP A 452 5.32 26.48 16.10
C TRP A 452 4.61 27.81 15.88
N ASN A 453 4.55 28.25 14.62
CA ASN A 453 3.68 29.35 14.21
C ASN A 453 2.29 28.83 13.81
N THR A 454 1.30 29.03 14.67
CA THR A 454 -0.09 28.56 14.46
C THR A 454 -1.01 29.57 13.79
N SER A 455 -0.51 30.69 13.27
CA SER A 455 -1.35 31.79 12.78
C SER A 455 -2.33 31.40 11.66
N ASN A 456 -2.07 30.31 10.94
CA ASN A 456 -2.93 29.81 9.86
C ASN A 456 -3.81 28.62 10.28
N VAL A 457 -3.69 28.13 11.52
CA VAL A 457 -4.44 26.98 12.00
C VAL A 457 -5.91 27.34 12.21
N THR A 458 -6.80 26.55 11.63
CA THR A 458 -8.26 26.72 11.76
C THR A 458 -8.92 25.60 12.57
N ASN A 459 -8.26 24.43 12.69
CA ASN A 459 -8.77 23.23 13.37
C ASN A 459 -7.76 22.66 14.36
N MET A 460 -8.12 22.62 15.64
CA MET A 460 -7.34 22.06 16.75
C MET A 460 -8.08 20.90 17.46
N ASN A 461 -9.00 20.24 16.75
CA ASN A 461 -9.81 19.15 17.29
C ASN A 461 -8.92 18.04 17.88
N SER A 462 -9.09 17.78 19.17
CA SER A 462 -8.47 16.67 19.90
C SER A 462 -6.94 16.61 19.80
N THR A 463 -6.25 17.73 19.55
CA THR A 463 -4.80 17.74 19.31
C THR A 463 -3.99 17.06 20.41
N PHE A 464 -4.34 17.26 21.69
CA PHE A 464 -3.67 16.68 22.85
C PHE A 464 -4.54 15.68 23.62
N TYR A 465 -5.66 15.25 23.06
CA TYR A 465 -6.57 14.30 23.72
C TYR A 465 -5.79 13.11 24.27
N GLY A 466 -5.99 12.76 25.54
CA GLY A 466 -5.42 11.55 26.13
C GLY A 466 -3.92 11.60 26.39
N CYS A 467 -3.29 12.78 26.36
CA CYS A 467 -1.92 13.00 26.82
C CYS A 467 -1.85 12.95 28.36
N LYS A 468 -2.12 11.76 28.93
CA LYS A 468 -2.41 11.57 30.36
C LYS A 468 -1.27 11.92 31.31
N LYS A 469 -0.01 11.82 30.88
CA LYS A 469 1.18 12.10 31.71
C LYS A 469 1.76 13.50 31.51
N LEU A 470 1.20 14.30 30.60
CA LEU A 470 1.69 15.64 30.30
C LEU A 470 1.41 16.55 31.52
N THR A 471 2.46 17.16 32.06
CA THR A 471 2.35 17.91 33.34
C THR A 471 2.24 19.42 33.16
N SER A 472 2.84 19.92 32.08
CA SER A 472 2.80 21.31 31.62
C SER A 472 3.03 21.35 30.10
N LEU A 473 2.54 22.40 29.46
CA LEU A 473 2.71 22.62 28.02
C LEU A 473 2.80 24.13 27.77
N ASP A 474 3.88 24.58 27.14
CA ASP A 474 4.02 25.98 26.76
C ASP A 474 3.33 26.22 25.41
N LEU A 475 2.25 27.00 25.46
CA LEU A 475 1.45 27.41 24.30
C LEU A 475 1.44 28.94 24.13
N SER A 476 2.33 29.66 24.81
CA SER A 476 2.31 31.13 24.87
C SER A 476 2.56 31.81 23.50
N GLY A 477 3.22 31.10 22.57
CA GLY A 477 3.45 31.53 21.19
C GLY A 477 2.30 31.23 20.22
N TRP A 478 1.24 30.54 20.65
CA TRP A 478 0.16 30.15 19.76
C TRP A 478 -0.77 31.32 19.45
N ASN A 479 -0.99 31.57 18.16
CA ASN A 479 -2.03 32.45 17.65
C ASN A 479 -3.27 31.62 17.29
N THR A 480 -4.40 31.90 17.94
CA THR A 480 -5.67 31.18 17.76
C THR A 480 -6.73 31.97 17.00
N ALA A 481 -6.41 33.17 16.49
CA ALA A 481 -7.41 34.08 15.90
C ALA A 481 -8.19 33.48 14.72
N ASN A 482 -7.61 32.52 13.99
CA ASN A 482 -8.25 31.83 12.87
C ASN A 482 -8.92 30.49 13.26
N VAL A 483 -8.79 30.06 14.52
CA VAL A 483 -9.30 28.76 14.98
C VAL A 483 -10.82 28.81 15.09
N THR A 484 -11.47 27.80 14.54
CA THR A 484 -12.95 27.65 14.58
C THR A 484 -13.40 26.44 15.39
N ASN A 485 -12.52 25.46 15.60
CA ASN A 485 -12.82 24.18 16.27
C ASN A 485 -11.73 23.78 17.28
N MET A 486 -12.13 23.68 18.55
CA MET A 486 -11.30 23.25 19.69
C MET A 486 -11.90 22.03 20.43
N LEU A 487 -12.78 21.27 19.76
CA LEU A 487 -13.44 20.08 20.31
C LEU A 487 -12.42 19.13 20.98
N CYS A 488 -12.66 18.74 22.23
CA CYS A 488 -11.86 17.79 23.00
C CYS A 488 -10.34 18.06 23.08
N MET A 489 -9.85 19.28 22.81
CA MET A 489 -8.42 19.55 22.60
C MET A 489 -7.50 19.00 23.71
N PHE A 490 -7.90 19.13 24.98
CA PHE A 490 -7.17 18.64 26.16
C PHE A 490 -7.91 17.55 26.93
N ARG A 491 -8.92 16.91 26.33
CA ARG A 491 -9.70 15.87 27.02
C ARG A 491 -8.78 14.74 27.52
N GLU A 492 -8.99 14.27 28.75
CA GLU A 492 -8.17 13.25 29.42
C GLU A 492 -6.70 13.66 29.68
N CYS A 493 -6.34 14.95 29.67
CA CYS A 493 -5.02 15.44 30.10
C CYS A 493 -4.92 15.53 31.63
N GLY A 494 -5.18 14.41 32.32
CA GLY A 494 -5.37 14.38 33.78
C GLY A 494 -4.14 14.72 34.64
N SER A 495 -2.94 14.87 34.06
CA SER A 495 -1.74 15.28 34.80
C SER A 495 -1.40 16.78 34.67
N LEU A 496 -2.09 17.54 33.80
CA LEU A 496 -1.86 18.97 33.68
C LEU A 496 -2.23 19.66 35.00
N THR A 497 -1.32 20.47 35.51
CA THR A 497 -1.52 21.25 36.75
C THR A 497 -1.87 22.71 36.47
N SER A 498 -1.34 23.25 35.38
CA SER A 498 -1.59 24.59 34.86
C SER A 498 -1.47 24.58 33.33
N LEU A 499 -2.12 25.55 32.69
CA LEU A 499 -2.05 25.79 31.24
C LEU A 499 -2.32 27.27 30.98
N ASP A 500 -1.41 27.95 30.29
CA ASP A 500 -1.65 29.34 29.87
C ASP A 500 -2.42 29.39 28.55
N VAL A 501 -3.67 29.83 28.63
CA VAL A 501 -4.58 30.07 27.50
C VAL A 501 -5.19 31.47 27.55
N SER A 502 -4.63 32.35 28.39
CA SER A 502 -5.18 33.68 28.71
C SER A 502 -5.22 34.61 27.50
N ARG A 503 -4.28 34.42 26.55
CA ARG A 503 -4.12 35.26 25.36
C ARG A 503 -4.78 34.70 24.09
N TRP A 504 -5.57 33.63 24.22
CA TRP A 504 -6.21 33.02 23.07
C TRP A 504 -7.38 33.87 22.57
N ASP A 505 -7.29 34.29 21.31
CA ASP A 505 -8.43 34.85 20.58
C ASP A 505 -9.38 33.69 20.21
N THR A 506 -10.58 33.73 20.78
CA THR A 506 -11.61 32.71 20.62
C THR A 506 -12.84 33.21 19.86
N ALA A 507 -12.82 34.44 19.32
CA ALA A 507 -13.98 35.08 18.70
C ALA A 507 -14.58 34.28 17.52
N ASN A 508 -13.73 33.55 16.79
CA ASN A 508 -14.10 32.70 15.66
C ASN A 508 -14.42 31.25 16.05
N VAL A 509 -14.20 30.86 17.30
CA VAL A 509 -14.43 29.48 17.75
C VAL A 509 -15.92 29.22 17.91
N THR A 510 -16.40 28.15 17.30
CA THR A 510 -17.82 27.73 17.33
C THR A 510 -18.05 26.46 18.15
N ASN A 511 -16.99 25.65 18.35
CA ASN A 511 -17.06 24.38 19.04
C ASN A 511 -15.92 24.21 20.07
N MET A 512 -16.28 24.15 21.36
CA MET A 512 -15.37 23.94 22.50
C MET A 512 -15.83 22.77 23.40
N GLN A 513 -16.68 21.88 22.88
CA GLN A 513 -17.21 20.77 23.67
C GLN A 513 -16.07 19.92 24.23
N LEU A 514 -16.24 19.45 25.46
CA LEU A 514 -15.33 18.50 26.12
C LEU A 514 -13.86 18.97 26.23
N MET A 515 -13.57 20.26 25.99
CA MET A 515 -12.20 20.76 25.79
C MET A 515 -11.25 20.41 26.93
N PHE A 516 -11.69 20.56 28.19
CA PHE A 516 -10.91 20.27 29.39
C PHE A 516 -11.46 19.07 30.17
N ARG A 517 -12.35 18.28 29.58
CA ARG A 517 -12.92 17.12 30.25
C ARG A 517 -11.83 16.19 30.80
N ASP A 518 -11.98 15.74 32.04
CA ASP A 518 -11.07 14.83 32.74
C ASP A 518 -9.66 15.43 32.98
N CYS A 519 -9.52 16.77 33.03
CA CYS A 519 -8.31 17.48 33.48
C CYS A 519 -8.25 17.61 35.02
N GLY A 520 -8.31 16.48 35.73
CA GLY A 520 -8.57 16.45 37.18
C GLY A 520 -7.54 17.12 38.09
N LYS A 521 -6.31 17.37 37.63
CA LYS A 521 -5.24 18.04 38.41
C LYS A 521 -5.10 19.53 38.13
N LEU A 522 -5.87 20.08 37.20
CA LEU A 522 -5.82 21.49 36.86
C LEU A 522 -6.35 22.32 38.04
N THR A 523 -5.51 23.18 38.63
CA THR A 523 -5.88 23.95 39.83
C THR A 523 -6.51 25.29 39.51
N GLY A 524 -6.23 25.83 38.33
CA GLY A 524 -6.80 27.05 37.79
C GLY A 524 -6.55 27.15 36.29
N ILE A 525 -7.40 27.91 35.61
CA ILE A 525 -7.26 28.22 34.19
C ILE A 525 -7.84 29.60 33.91
N ASP A 526 -7.04 30.47 33.31
CA ASP A 526 -7.48 31.82 32.96
C ASP A 526 -8.15 31.81 31.59
N VAL A 527 -9.49 31.95 31.62
CA VAL A 527 -10.36 32.03 30.44
C VAL A 527 -11.22 33.29 30.47
N SER A 528 -10.83 34.28 31.28
CA SER A 528 -11.62 35.47 31.57
C SER A 528 -11.83 36.36 30.34
N GLU A 529 -10.83 36.43 29.47
CA GLU A 529 -10.83 37.24 28.23
C GLU A 529 -11.37 36.50 27.00
N TRP A 530 -11.92 35.29 27.15
CA TRP A 530 -12.42 34.51 26.02
C TRP A 530 -13.74 35.08 25.47
N ASN A 531 -13.77 35.37 24.17
CA ASN A 531 -14.98 35.75 23.45
C ASN A 531 -15.75 34.50 22.98
N THR A 532 -16.78 34.12 23.73
CA THR A 532 -17.62 32.94 23.44
C THR A 532 -18.88 33.24 22.62
N SER A 533 -19.05 34.45 22.08
CA SER A 533 -20.27 34.90 21.38
C SER A 533 -20.63 34.13 20.09
N SER A 534 -19.71 33.31 19.58
CA SER A 534 -19.88 32.41 18.44
C SER A 534 -20.12 30.95 18.83
N VAL A 535 -19.94 30.60 20.10
CA VAL A 535 -20.07 29.23 20.61
C VAL A 535 -21.54 28.87 20.78
N THR A 536 -21.92 27.69 20.29
CA THR A 536 -23.31 27.20 20.40
C THR A 536 -23.46 25.99 21.34
N ASN A 537 -22.35 25.35 21.71
CA ASN A 537 -22.35 24.12 22.52
C ASN A 537 -21.13 24.06 23.46
N MET A 538 -21.41 23.94 24.77
CA MET A 538 -20.44 23.86 25.87
C MET A 538 -20.54 22.53 26.66
N TYR A 539 -21.13 21.51 26.04
CA TYR A 539 -21.30 20.19 26.65
C TYR A 539 -20.01 19.65 27.27
N CYS A 540 -20.06 19.26 28.54
CA CYS A 540 -18.97 18.67 29.31
C CYS A 540 -17.64 19.45 29.32
N MET A 541 -17.64 20.77 29.09
CA MET A 541 -16.38 21.53 28.87
C MET A 541 -15.35 21.36 29.99
N PHE A 542 -15.77 21.39 31.26
CA PHE A 542 -14.93 21.20 32.46
C PHE A 542 -15.29 19.92 33.23
N TYR A 543 -15.98 18.96 32.61
CA TYR A 543 -16.38 17.71 33.27
C TYR A 543 -15.19 17.06 33.99
N ASN A 544 -15.35 16.72 35.27
CA ASN A 544 -14.34 16.07 36.10
C ASN A 544 -13.02 16.85 36.26
N CYS A 545 -13.07 18.18 36.26
CA CYS A 545 -11.96 19.05 36.66
C CYS A 545 -11.99 19.28 38.18
N SER A 546 -11.81 18.21 38.95
CA SER A 546 -12.06 18.21 40.40
C SER A 546 -11.13 19.08 41.25
N SER A 547 -9.98 19.51 40.73
CA SER A 547 -9.03 20.39 41.43
C SER A 547 -9.21 21.89 41.16
N LEU A 548 -10.08 22.29 40.22
CA LEU A 548 -10.36 23.70 39.97
C LEU A 548 -11.05 24.29 41.20
N THR A 549 -10.57 25.45 41.67
CA THR A 549 -11.11 26.11 42.88
C THR A 549 -11.98 27.31 42.56
N ALA A 550 -11.68 28.02 41.47
CA ALA A 550 -12.51 29.11 40.96
C ALA A 550 -12.43 29.15 39.43
N LEU A 551 -13.49 29.69 38.80
CA LEU A 551 -13.51 29.99 37.37
C LEU A 551 -14.00 31.41 37.15
N ASP A 552 -13.23 32.19 36.41
CA ASP A 552 -13.64 33.51 35.95
C ASP A 552 -14.14 33.41 34.50
N LEU A 553 -15.45 33.54 34.33
CA LEU A 553 -16.15 33.49 33.06
C LEU A 553 -16.74 34.87 32.70
N SER A 554 -16.19 35.95 33.27
CA SER A 554 -16.78 37.29 33.17
C SER A 554 -16.84 37.86 31.75
N GLY A 555 -15.87 37.54 30.90
CA GLY A 555 -15.87 37.91 29.47
C GLY A 555 -16.76 37.05 28.58
N TRP A 556 -17.40 36.01 29.11
CA TRP A 556 -18.17 35.08 28.29
C TRP A 556 -19.50 35.67 27.86
N ASN A 557 -19.85 35.44 26.59
CA ASN A 557 -21.16 35.71 26.03
C ASN A 557 -21.81 34.39 25.61
N THR A 558 -22.77 33.93 26.43
CA THR A 558 -23.40 32.61 26.24
C THR A 558 -24.77 32.68 25.55
N ALA A 559 -25.17 33.83 25.02
CA ALA A 559 -26.52 34.06 24.47
C ALA A 559 -26.89 33.14 23.29
N LYS A 560 -25.92 32.53 22.61
CA LYS A 560 -26.15 31.55 21.52
C LYS A 560 -25.99 30.09 21.94
N VAL A 561 -25.63 29.83 23.19
CA VAL A 561 -25.35 28.47 23.68
C VAL A 561 -26.67 27.76 23.91
N THR A 562 -26.82 26.60 23.28
CA THR A 562 -28.03 25.76 23.39
C THR A 562 -27.84 24.55 24.30
N ASN A 563 -26.59 24.12 24.51
CA ASN A 563 -26.26 22.97 25.36
C ASN A 563 -25.11 23.28 26.33
N MET A 564 -25.41 23.18 27.62
CA MET A 564 -24.48 23.29 28.75
C MET A 564 -24.54 22.04 29.67
N SER A 565 -25.10 20.94 29.18
CA SER A 565 -25.24 19.72 30.00
C SER A 565 -23.88 19.24 30.48
N HIS A 566 -23.81 18.89 31.76
CA HIS A 566 -22.60 18.42 32.44
C HIS A 566 -21.38 19.36 32.39
N MET A 567 -21.56 20.66 32.10
CA MET A 567 -20.44 21.59 31.88
C MET A 567 -19.43 21.60 33.03
N PHE A 568 -19.88 21.60 34.29
CA PHE A 568 -19.05 21.58 35.50
C PHE A 568 -19.19 20.28 36.30
N HIS A 569 -19.79 19.24 35.72
CA HIS A 569 -20.08 18.00 36.43
C HIS A 569 -18.81 17.43 37.10
N ASN A 570 -18.89 17.08 38.37
CA ASN A 570 -17.78 16.58 39.19
C ASN A 570 -16.58 17.54 39.33
N CYS A 571 -16.81 18.85 39.25
CA CYS A 571 -15.83 19.87 39.67
C CYS A 571 -15.90 20.09 41.19
N GLY A 572 -15.62 19.04 41.97
CA GLY A 572 -15.82 19.06 43.43
C GLY A 572 -15.00 20.10 44.20
N GLY A 573 -13.87 20.56 43.65
CA GLY A 573 -13.04 21.62 44.23
C GLY A 573 -13.56 23.03 44.02
N LEU A 574 -14.53 23.23 43.12
CA LEU A 574 -14.97 24.56 42.68
C LEU A 574 -15.78 25.21 43.80
N VAL A 575 -15.29 26.37 44.28
CA VAL A 575 -15.92 27.17 45.34
C VAL A 575 -16.72 28.32 44.74
N SER A 576 -16.20 28.96 43.69
CA SER A 576 -16.81 30.14 43.09
C SER A 576 -16.72 30.11 41.57
N ILE A 577 -17.78 30.58 40.91
CA ILE A 577 -17.81 30.86 39.47
C ILE A 577 -18.21 32.33 39.32
N TYR A 578 -17.36 33.13 38.68
CA TYR A 578 -17.61 34.55 38.43
C TYR A 578 -18.17 34.72 37.01
N VAL A 579 -19.24 35.50 36.87
CA VAL A 579 -19.86 35.80 35.58
C VAL A 579 -20.11 37.30 35.45
N GLY A 580 -20.14 37.78 34.21
CA GLY A 580 -20.47 39.16 33.86
C GLY A 580 -21.84 39.24 33.16
N SER A 581 -22.17 40.43 32.65
CA SER A 581 -23.44 40.68 31.97
C SER A 581 -23.66 39.90 30.66
N GLY A 582 -22.61 39.27 30.12
CA GLY A 582 -22.69 38.43 28.93
C GLY A 582 -23.25 37.03 29.20
N TRP A 583 -23.35 36.60 30.46
CA TRP A 583 -23.88 35.30 30.80
C TRP A 583 -25.41 35.25 30.68
N ASN A 584 -25.90 34.46 29.73
CA ASN A 584 -27.32 34.26 29.43
C ASN A 584 -27.62 32.76 29.16
N THR A 585 -28.69 32.23 29.74
CA THR A 585 -29.12 30.82 29.59
C THR A 585 -30.52 30.64 28.98
N ASP A 586 -31.07 31.68 28.36
CA ASP A 586 -32.42 31.69 27.77
C ASP A 586 -32.51 30.66 26.63
N GLU A 587 -31.52 30.67 25.73
CA GLU A 587 -31.43 29.75 24.58
C GLU A 587 -30.95 28.33 24.97
N VAL A 588 -30.53 28.12 26.23
CA VAL A 588 -30.06 26.80 26.68
C VAL A 588 -31.24 25.84 26.80
N SER A 589 -31.33 24.89 25.88
CA SER A 589 -32.38 23.84 25.87
C SER A 589 -31.92 22.54 26.56
N SER A 590 -30.61 22.32 26.70
CA SER A 590 -30.03 21.15 27.36
C SER A 590 -29.06 21.57 28.46
N SER A 591 -29.44 21.36 29.72
CA SER A 591 -28.66 21.78 30.90
C SER A 591 -28.56 20.72 31.98
N GLY A 592 -28.92 19.47 31.68
CA GLY A 592 -28.95 18.40 32.68
C GLY A 592 -27.58 18.19 33.34
N ASN A 593 -27.60 18.02 34.67
CA ASN A 593 -26.43 17.69 35.49
C ASN A 593 -25.25 18.68 35.37
N MET A 594 -25.50 19.94 35.02
CA MET A 594 -24.48 20.99 34.86
C MET A 594 -23.55 21.09 36.07
N PHE A 595 -24.11 21.06 37.29
CA PHE A 595 -23.37 21.24 38.55
C PHE A 595 -23.26 19.98 39.41
N THR A 596 -23.80 18.84 38.97
CA THR A 596 -23.81 17.61 39.77
C THR A 596 -22.42 17.29 40.31
N LEU A 597 -22.32 17.02 41.62
CA LEU A 597 -21.08 16.76 42.38
C LEU A 597 -20.14 17.98 42.56
N CYS A 598 -20.61 19.21 42.35
CA CYS A 598 -19.87 20.45 42.71
C CYS A 598 -20.06 20.82 44.20
N LYS A 599 -19.71 19.90 45.10
CA LYS A 599 -20.09 19.96 46.53
C LYS A 599 -19.60 21.19 47.30
N ASN A 600 -18.53 21.84 46.84
CA ASN A 600 -17.96 23.01 47.48
C ASN A 600 -18.48 24.34 46.90
N LEU A 601 -19.31 24.29 45.86
CA LEU A 601 -19.78 25.46 45.14
C LEU A 601 -20.74 26.27 46.02
N SER A 602 -20.50 27.59 46.07
CA SER A 602 -21.36 28.55 46.74
C SER A 602 -21.56 29.78 45.85
N GLY A 603 -22.80 30.21 45.72
CA GLY A 603 -23.12 31.51 45.11
C GLY A 603 -22.54 32.68 45.93
N GLY A 604 -22.44 33.85 45.29
CA GLY A 604 -21.83 35.05 45.86
C GLY A 604 -22.50 35.56 47.14
N GLU A 605 -23.81 35.32 47.27
CA GLU A 605 -24.62 35.68 48.45
C GLU A 605 -24.82 34.48 49.41
N GLY A 606 -24.03 33.42 49.23
CA GLY A 606 -23.97 32.28 50.15
C GLY A 606 -24.94 31.14 49.83
N THR A 607 -25.57 31.11 48.65
CA THR A 607 -26.37 29.95 48.22
C THR A 607 -25.46 28.72 48.06
N ALA A 608 -25.55 27.78 49.01
CA ALA A 608 -24.80 26.54 48.98
C ALA A 608 -25.31 25.57 47.90
N TYR A 609 -24.40 24.76 47.37
CA TYR A 609 -24.73 23.64 46.48
C TYR A 609 -25.81 22.72 47.04
N ASP A 610 -26.71 22.26 46.15
CA ASP A 610 -27.79 21.32 46.45
C ASP A 610 -27.97 20.35 45.25
N ASP A 611 -27.94 19.05 45.53
CA ASP A 611 -28.08 17.99 44.52
C ASP A 611 -29.43 18.03 43.78
N ALA A 612 -30.46 18.69 44.34
CA ALA A 612 -31.75 18.89 43.68
C ALA A 612 -31.70 19.95 42.56
N TYR A 613 -30.72 20.86 42.57
CA TYR A 613 -30.67 22.04 41.70
C TYR A 613 -29.39 22.07 40.85
N THR A 614 -29.24 21.09 39.98
CA THR A 614 -27.99 20.88 39.24
C THR A 614 -28.02 21.33 37.78
N ASP A 615 -29.07 22.02 37.34
CA ASP A 615 -29.26 22.46 35.95
C ASP A 615 -29.17 23.99 35.79
N LYS A 616 -29.58 24.51 34.63
CA LYS A 616 -29.49 25.95 34.33
C LYS A 616 -30.31 26.83 35.27
N ALA A 617 -31.26 26.28 36.03
CA ALA A 617 -32.06 27.06 36.98
C ALA A 617 -31.18 27.77 38.01
N TYR A 618 -30.01 27.22 38.36
CA TYR A 618 -29.06 27.85 39.29
C TYR A 618 -27.82 28.43 38.58
N ALA A 619 -27.76 28.37 37.25
CA ALA A 619 -26.72 28.99 36.43
C ALA A 619 -27.00 30.49 36.20
N ARG A 620 -27.07 31.24 37.31
CA ARG A 620 -27.33 32.68 37.36
C ARG A 620 -26.60 33.31 38.56
N ILE A 621 -26.45 34.63 38.55
CA ILE A 621 -25.92 35.41 39.67
C ILE A 621 -26.81 35.16 40.90
N ASP A 622 -26.17 34.85 42.02
CA ASP A 622 -26.83 34.59 43.28
C ASP A 622 -27.42 35.88 43.88
N GLY A 623 -28.73 35.91 44.06
CA GLY A 623 -29.45 36.97 44.77
C GLY A 623 -29.85 36.57 46.19
N GLY A 624 -29.14 35.58 46.77
CA GLY A 624 -29.42 35.01 48.07
C GLY A 624 -30.76 34.26 48.10
N THR A 625 -31.42 34.23 49.25
CA THR A 625 -32.67 33.48 49.46
C THR A 625 -33.83 33.92 48.56
N ALA A 626 -33.81 35.14 48.05
CA ALA A 626 -34.83 35.68 47.17
C ALA A 626 -34.68 35.18 45.71
N ASN A 627 -33.46 34.89 45.27
CA ASN A 627 -33.15 34.44 43.92
C ASN A 627 -31.86 33.59 43.92
N PRO A 628 -31.89 32.36 44.44
CA PRO A 628 -30.69 31.58 44.66
C PRO A 628 -30.00 31.24 43.33
N GLY A 629 -28.68 31.32 43.30
CA GLY A 629 -27.84 30.98 42.15
C GLY A 629 -26.45 30.52 42.58
N TYR A 630 -25.69 29.93 41.67
CA TYR A 630 -24.32 29.46 41.97
C TYR A 630 -23.23 30.39 41.46
N PHE A 631 -23.57 31.50 40.82
CA PHE A 631 -22.58 32.44 40.30
C PHE A 631 -22.45 33.67 41.18
N THR A 632 -21.26 34.25 41.18
CA THR A 632 -20.92 35.53 41.80
C THR A 632 -20.81 36.57 40.69
N ASP A 633 -21.36 37.77 40.90
CA ASP A 633 -21.12 38.88 39.97
C ASP A 633 -19.62 39.21 39.98
N ILE A 634 -19.04 39.49 38.81
CA ILE A 634 -17.63 39.89 38.71
C ILE A 634 -17.32 41.14 39.54
N ALA A 635 -18.29 42.02 39.77
CA ALA A 635 -18.15 43.19 40.62
C ALA A 635 -17.82 42.83 42.10
N ASP A 636 -18.17 41.62 42.53
CA ASP A 636 -17.98 41.12 43.89
C ASP A 636 -16.78 40.17 44.02
N LYS A 637 -15.93 40.07 42.99
CA LYS A 637 -14.70 39.27 43.02
C LYS A 637 -13.69 39.89 44.01
N PRO A 638 -13.20 39.14 45.02
CA PRO A 638 -12.31 39.64 46.08
C PRO A 638 -10.96 40.21 45.63
#